data_AF-A0A8T8SB56-F1
#
_entry.id   AF-A0A8T8SB56-F1
#
_cell.length_a   1.000
_cell.length_b   1.000
_cell.length_c   1.000
_cell.angle_alpha   90.00
_cell.angle_beta   90.00
_cell.angle_gamma   90.00
#
_symmetry.space_group_name_H-M   'P 1'
#
loop_
_entity.id
_entity.type
_entity.pdbx_description
1 polymer ?
#
loop_
_entity_poly.entity_id
_entity_poly.type
_entity_poly.pdbx_seq_one_letter_code
_entity_poly.pdbx_strand_id
1 'polypeptide(L)'
;MRQQPGGPAHMPERPMTGPGKGGRIGAAATQHVAQGIYKDNSRSEDPREALLKYADKVDTDPKWTSAWKATQPNPVFRAENEDDEEEEKEKKAGQRSIARR
;
A
#
# COMPACT_ATOMS: atom_id res chain seq x y z
N MET A 1 -9.12 33.86 -54.07
CA MET A 1 -8.54 33.61 -52.72
C MET A 1 -9.68 33.43 -51.74
N ARG A 2 -9.92 32.20 -51.27
CA ARG A 2 -10.95 31.89 -50.26
C ARG A 2 -10.22 31.58 -48.95
N GLN A 3 -10.23 32.54 -48.03
CA GLN A 3 -9.69 32.36 -46.68
C GLN A 3 -10.55 31.32 -45.96
N GLN A 4 -9.95 30.23 -45.48
CA GLN A 4 -10.66 29.30 -44.60
C GLN A 4 -10.75 29.89 -43.19
N PRO A 5 -11.94 29.99 -42.58
CA PRO A 5 -12.08 30.45 -41.21
C PRO A 5 -11.95 29.26 -40.24
N GLY A 6 -10.81 29.17 -39.57
CA GLY A 6 -10.58 28.19 -38.52
C GLY A 6 -9.11 28.17 -38.13
N GLY A 7 -8.74 28.88 -37.07
CA GLY A 7 -7.44 28.69 -36.43
C GLY A 7 -7.25 27.21 -36.04
N PRO A 8 -6.01 26.74 -35.80
CA PRO A 8 -5.75 25.33 -35.61
C PRO A 8 -6.56 24.81 -34.42
N ALA A 9 -7.67 24.12 -34.70
CA ALA A 9 -8.28 23.22 -33.75
C ALA A 9 -7.16 22.25 -33.34
N HIS A 10 -6.90 22.13 -32.04
CA HIS A 10 -5.92 21.19 -31.53
C HIS A 10 -6.37 19.78 -31.90
N MET A 11 -5.93 19.33 -33.07
CA MET A 11 -6.17 17.99 -33.55
C MET A 11 -5.52 17.05 -32.53
N PRO A 12 -6.26 16.08 -31.98
CA PRO A 12 -5.67 15.13 -31.06
C PRO A 12 -4.46 14.47 -31.72
N GLU A 13 -3.38 14.32 -30.95
CA GLU A 13 -2.16 13.71 -31.45
C GLU A 13 -2.45 12.30 -31.99
N ARG A 14 -1.91 12.00 -33.17
CA ARG A 14 -2.09 10.70 -33.82
C ARG A 14 -1.47 9.60 -32.95
N PRO A 15 -2.07 8.40 -32.88
CA PRO A 15 -1.52 7.30 -32.10
C PRO A 15 -0.09 6.98 -32.58
N MET A 16 0.82 6.85 -31.63
CA MET A 16 2.25 6.66 -31.91
C MET A 16 2.49 5.26 -32.48
N THR A 17 2.90 5.19 -33.74
CA THR A 17 3.17 3.94 -34.45
C THR A 17 4.69 3.72 -34.50
N GLY A 18 5.18 2.60 -33.96
CA GLY A 18 6.62 2.27 -33.91
C GLY A 18 7.18 2.07 -32.49
N PRO A 19 8.47 1.72 -32.35
CA PRO A 19 9.13 1.59 -31.05
C PRO A 19 9.10 2.94 -30.32
N GLY A 20 8.63 2.94 -29.07
CA GLY A 20 8.36 4.15 -28.30
C GLY A 20 9.55 5.13 -28.24
N LYS A 21 9.27 6.43 -28.31
CA LYS A 21 10.28 7.50 -28.26
C LYS A 21 9.79 8.63 -27.35
N GLY A 22 10.69 9.21 -26.55
CA GLY A 22 10.37 10.35 -25.68
C GLY A 22 9.52 10.01 -24.44
N GLY A 23 9.65 8.81 -23.88
CA GLY A 23 8.91 8.39 -22.68
C GLY A 23 7.49 7.87 -22.96
N ARG A 24 7.01 7.92 -24.21
CA ARG A 24 5.74 7.30 -24.63
C ARG A 24 5.99 5.86 -25.07
N ILE A 25 5.22 4.91 -24.52
CA ILE A 25 5.24 3.51 -24.92
C ILE A 25 4.50 3.40 -26.26
N GLY A 26 5.23 3.12 -27.34
CA GLY A 26 4.65 2.93 -28.68
C GLY A 26 3.95 1.58 -28.82
N ALA A 27 3.45 1.28 -30.03
CA ALA A 27 2.76 0.04 -30.39
C ALA A 27 3.69 -1.19 -30.44
N ALA A 28 4.41 -1.47 -29.35
CA ALA A 28 5.23 -2.66 -29.19
C ALA A 28 4.41 -3.81 -28.57
N ALA A 29 4.76 -5.06 -28.88
CA ALA A 29 4.09 -6.25 -28.34
C ALA A 29 4.01 -6.26 -26.79
N THR A 30 4.98 -5.62 -26.13
CA THR A 30 5.09 -5.52 -24.66
C THR A 30 4.29 -4.36 -24.06
N GLN A 31 3.56 -3.56 -24.85
CA GLN A 31 2.77 -2.43 -24.36
C GLN A 31 1.79 -2.85 -23.25
N HIS A 32 1.09 -3.96 -23.45
CA HIS A 32 0.11 -4.49 -22.49
C HIS A 32 0.76 -4.91 -21.16
N VAL A 33 1.99 -5.43 -21.21
CA VAL A 33 2.75 -5.82 -20.01
C VAL A 33 3.23 -4.59 -19.24
N ALA A 34 3.80 -3.60 -19.94
CA ALA A 34 4.27 -2.37 -19.33
C ALA A 34 3.14 -1.56 -18.67
N GLN A 35 1.94 -1.55 -19.25
CA GLN A 35 0.75 -0.92 -18.66
C GLN A 35 0.25 -1.66 -17.41
N GLY A 36 0.46 -2.97 -17.31
CA GLY A 36 0.07 -3.78 -16.15
C GLY A 36 0.96 -3.53 -14.93
N ILE A 37 2.27 -3.39 -15.14
CA ILE A 37 3.25 -3.16 -14.07
C ILE A 37 2.92 -1.90 -13.24
N TYR A 38 2.42 -0.84 -13.88
CA TYR A 38 2.12 0.42 -13.19
C TYR A 38 0.78 0.39 -12.43
N LYS A 39 -0.14 -0.50 -12.81
CA LYS A 39 -1.48 -0.60 -12.18
C LYS A 39 -1.55 -1.62 -11.05
N ASP A 40 -0.48 -2.38 -10.83
CA ASP A 40 -0.44 -3.44 -9.85
C ASP A 40 -0.11 -2.89 -8.45
N ASN A 41 -1.15 -2.57 -7.69
CA ASN A 41 -1.06 -2.17 -6.28
C ASN A 41 -0.80 -3.35 -5.33
N SER A 42 -0.60 -4.58 -5.82
CA SER A 42 -0.30 -5.74 -4.96
C SER A 42 0.97 -5.56 -4.11
N ARG A 43 1.85 -4.63 -4.52
CA ARG A 43 3.13 -4.34 -3.87
C ARG A 43 3.12 -3.08 -3.01
N SER A 44 2.03 -2.31 -3.00
CA SER A 44 1.95 -1.02 -2.29
C SER A 44 1.37 -1.13 -0.90
N GLU A 45 0.78 -2.26 -0.52
CA GLU A 45 0.30 -2.45 0.84
C GLU A 45 1.44 -2.97 1.73
N ASP A 46 1.68 -2.28 2.85
CA ASP A 46 2.63 -2.75 3.84
C ASP A 46 2.14 -4.10 4.42
N PRO A 47 3.02 -5.11 4.55
CA PRO A 47 2.63 -6.45 4.96
C PRO A 47 1.97 -6.47 6.35
N ARG A 48 2.38 -5.55 7.23
CA ARG A 48 1.78 -5.37 8.55
C ARG A 48 0.34 -4.87 8.46
N GLU A 49 0.10 -3.86 7.63
CA GLU A 49 -1.25 -3.29 7.45
C GLU A 49 -2.19 -4.30 6.81
N ALA A 50 -1.70 -5.07 5.83
CA ALA A 50 -2.45 -6.15 5.23
C ALA A 50 -2.95 -7.13 6.31
N LEU A 51 -2.07 -7.62 7.19
CA LEU A 51 -2.46 -8.52 8.29
C LEU A 51 -3.44 -7.86 9.27
N LEU A 52 -3.22 -6.59 9.62
CA LEU A 52 -4.06 -5.87 10.57
C LEU A 52 -5.50 -5.70 10.05
N LYS A 53 -5.69 -5.45 8.75
CA LYS A 53 -7.02 -5.38 8.11
C LYS A 53 -7.84 -6.67 8.22
N TYR A 54 -7.19 -7.81 8.42
CA TYR A 54 -7.87 -9.10 8.57
C TYR A 54 -8.08 -9.50 10.02
N ALA A 55 -7.52 -8.79 11.01
CA ALA A 55 -7.72 -9.11 12.43
C ALA A 55 -9.22 -9.12 12.79
N ASP A 56 -9.96 -8.08 12.43
CA ASP A 56 -11.41 -7.98 12.68
C ASP A 56 -12.23 -9.04 11.91
N LYS A 57 -11.70 -9.52 10.78
CA LYS A 57 -12.37 -10.53 9.93
C LYS A 57 -12.25 -11.94 10.49
N VAL A 58 -11.19 -12.23 11.26
CA VAL A 58 -11.00 -13.53 11.91
C VAL A 58 -12.09 -13.80 12.96
N ASP A 59 -12.52 -12.75 13.66
CA ASP A 59 -13.57 -12.89 14.68
C ASP A 59 -14.96 -13.03 14.05
N THR A 60 -15.23 -12.27 12.99
CA THR A 60 -16.57 -12.17 12.36
C THR A 60 -16.90 -13.31 11.39
N ASP A 61 -16.00 -13.68 10.48
CA ASP A 61 -16.22 -14.78 9.52
C ASP A 61 -14.92 -15.56 9.22
N PRO A 62 -14.56 -16.52 10.09
CA PRO A 62 -13.35 -17.32 9.94
C PRO A 62 -13.50 -18.36 8.82
N LYS A 63 -13.10 -17.99 7.60
CA LYS A 63 -13.21 -18.85 6.41
C LYS A 63 -12.44 -20.18 6.50
N TRP A 64 -11.34 -20.23 7.25
CA TRP A 64 -10.47 -21.41 7.37
C TRP A 64 -10.12 -21.77 8.82
N THR A 65 -10.33 -20.89 9.79
CA THR A 65 -9.99 -21.14 11.22
C THR A 65 -11.15 -21.62 12.08
N SER A 66 -12.35 -21.80 11.52
CA SER A 66 -13.56 -22.11 12.28
C SER A 66 -13.44 -23.37 13.15
N ALA A 67 -12.84 -24.45 12.62
CA ALA A 67 -12.69 -25.72 13.32
C ALA A 67 -11.76 -25.62 14.54
N TRP A 68 -10.74 -24.75 14.48
CA TRP A 68 -9.77 -24.61 15.56
C TRP A 68 -10.25 -23.74 16.72
N LYS A 69 -11.34 -22.95 16.55
CA LYS A 69 -11.91 -22.15 17.65
C LYS A 69 -12.29 -23.00 18.87
N ALA A 70 -12.75 -24.24 18.65
CA ALA A 70 -13.14 -25.15 19.72
C ALA A 70 -11.95 -25.88 20.39
N THR A 71 -10.83 -26.02 19.67
CA THR A 71 -9.71 -26.89 20.09
C THR A 71 -8.43 -26.11 20.40
N GLN A 72 -8.42 -24.78 20.23
CA GLN A 72 -7.21 -23.97 20.41
C GLN A 72 -6.86 -23.85 21.91
N PRO A 73 -5.67 -24.31 22.34
CA PRO A 73 -5.22 -24.13 23.71
C PRO A 73 -4.87 -22.65 23.95
N ASN A 74 -5.04 -22.19 25.20
CA ASN A 74 -4.69 -20.84 25.57
C ASN A 74 -3.15 -20.66 25.51
N PRO A 75 -2.62 -19.76 24.65
CA PRO A 75 -1.19 -19.58 24.54
C PRO A 75 -0.63 -18.96 25.83
N VAL A 76 0.39 -19.61 26.40
CA VAL A 76 1.13 -19.08 27.55
C VAL A 76 2.37 -18.36 27.01
N PHE A 77 2.25 -17.05 26.85
CA PHE A 77 3.41 -16.22 26.53
C PHE A 77 4.21 -15.93 27.79
N ARG A 78 5.52 -15.77 27.63
CA ARG A 78 6.34 -15.15 28.68
C ARG A 78 5.81 -13.73 28.84
N ALA A 79 5.54 -13.30 30.07
CA ALA A 79 5.36 -11.87 30.32
C ALA A 79 6.66 -11.19 29.85
N GLU A 80 6.58 -10.41 28.77
CA GLU A 80 7.59 -9.38 28.53
C GLU A 80 7.64 -8.58 29.83
N ASN A 81 8.83 -8.48 30.44
CA ASN A 81 8.94 -7.96 31.80
C ASN A 81 8.22 -6.61 31.84
N GLU A 82 7.15 -6.49 32.64
CA GLU A 82 6.44 -5.22 32.83
C GLU A 82 7.42 -4.11 33.29
N ASP A 83 8.56 -4.50 33.88
CA ASP A 83 9.71 -3.65 34.17
C ASP A 83 10.24 -2.88 32.94
N ASP A 84 10.34 -3.49 31.75
CA ASP A 84 10.88 -2.80 30.57
C ASP A 84 9.91 -1.70 30.06
N GLU A 85 8.61 -1.91 30.19
CA GLU A 85 7.58 -0.91 29.85
C GLU A 85 7.47 0.21 30.90
N GLU A 86 7.61 -0.11 32.19
CA GLU A 86 7.62 0.88 33.26
C GLU A 86 8.90 1.73 33.22
N GLU A 87 10.07 1.13 32.95
CA GLU A 87 11.32 1.86 32.77
C GLU A 87 11.29 2.84 31.59
N GLU A 88 10.68 2.46 30.46
CA GLU A 88 10.46 3.37 29.32
C GLU A 88 9.55 4.56 29.68
N LYS A 89 8.51 4.31 30.47
CA LYS A 89 7.56 5.35 30.93
C LYS A 89 8.23 6.30 31.92
N GLU A 90 9.02 5.79 32.86
CA GLU A 90 9.77 6.59 33.83
C GLU A 90 10.87 7.44 33.17
N LYS A 91 11.63 6.86 32.22
CA LYS A 91 12.66 7.59 31.45
C LYS A 91 12.05 8.75 30.65
N LYS A 92 10.88 8.53 30.02
CA LYS A 92 10.14 9.59 29.30
C LYS A 92 9.53 10.64 30.23
N ALA A 93 9.05 10.25 31.41
CA ALA A 93 8.55 11.19 32.41
C ALA A 93 9.67 12.08 32.99
N GLY A 94 10.84 11.49 33.25
CA GLY A 94 12.04 12.20 33.70
C GLY A 94 12.59 13.19 32.68
N GLN A 95 12.65 12.82 31.39
CA GLN A 95 13.05 13.76 30.33
C GLN A 95 12.05 14.93 30.17
N ARG A 96 10.75 14.67 30.32
CA ARG A 96 9.69 15.70 30.25
C ARG A 96 9.69 16.67 31.42
N SER A 97 10.22 16.29 32.58
CA SER A 97 10.34 17.19 33.74
C SER A 97 11.60 18.04 33.67
N ILE A 98 12.69 17.50 33.10
CA ILE A 98 13.94 18.23 32.84
C ILE A 98 13.76 19.30 31.75
N ALA A 99 13.02 18.99 30.68
CA ALA A 99 12.75 19.95 29.60
C ALA A 99 11.79 21.10 29.98
N ARG A 100 11.15 21.04 31.17
CA ARG A 100 10.24 22.07 31.69
C ARG A 100 10.86 22.93 32.80
N ARG A 101 12.14 22.73 33.12
CA ARG A 101 12.92 23.53 34.06
C ARG A 101 13.77 24.57 33.34
#